data_AF-A0A7S1CM48-F1
#
_entry.id   AF-A0A7S1CM48-F1
#
_cell.length_a   1.000
_cell.length_b   1.000
_cell.length_c   1.000
_cell.angle_alpha   90.00
_cell.angle_beta   90.00
_cell.angle_gamma   90.00
#
_symmetry.space_group_name_H-M   'P 1'
#
loop_
_entity.id
_entity.type
_entity.pdbx_description
1 polymer ?
#
loop_
_entity_poly.entity_id
_entity_poly.type
_entity_poly.pdbx_seq_one_letter_code
_entity_poly.pdbx_strand_id
1 'polypeptide(L)'
;CGWLGARGAVTGLHNDDENNVSVQLLGRKRFLLFHPDDRAHIYVNGKYDPGTECCDVQCDEPDLAAHPAFVKATPYEAVLNPGDGVYIPRGWWHHVRSLDASLSVNYFASTPLEVVREGLWRLALWVLHNVG
;
A
#
# COMPACT_ATOMS: atom_id res chain seq x y z
N CYS A 1 9.55 10.89 2.54
CA CYS A 1 10.36 9.84 3.21
C CYS A 1 11.19 9.09 2.18
N GLY A 2 12.30 8.47 2.57
CA GLY A 2 13.18 7.69 1.68
C GLY A 2 13.16 6.20 2.01
N TRP A 3 13.29 5.35 1.00
CA TRP A 3 13.18 3.90 1.11
C TRP A 3 14.38 3.21 0.47
N LEU A 4 15.26 2.63 1.30
CA LEU A 4 16.38 1.80 0.88
C LEU A 4 16.00 0.32 1.09
N GLY A 5 16.06 -0.49 0.03
CA GLY A 5 15.69 -1.91 0.07
C GLY A 5 16.73 -2.79 -0.59
N ALA A 6 17.02 -3.95 -0.01
CA ALA A 6 17.79 -4.99 -0.66
C ALA A 6 16.98 -5.66 -1.79
N ARG A 7 17.65 -6.36 -2.70
CA ARG A 7 16.99 -7.18 -3.71
C ARG A 7 16.06 -8.19 -3.03
N GLY A 8 14.82 -8.29 -3.50
CA GLY A 8 13.81 -9.18 -2.95
C GLY A 8 13.06 -8.62 -1.73
N ALA A 9 13.40 -7.43 -1.23
CA ALA A 9 12.62 -6.78 -0.18
C ALA A 9 11.19 -6.51 -0.65
N VAL A 10 10.22 -6.80 0.22
CA VAL A 10 8.79 -6.70 -0.04
C VAL A 10 8.14 -5.78 0.98
N THR A 11 7.32 -4.86 0.50
CA THR A 11 6.27 -4.22 1.28
C THR A 11 4.96 -4.89 0.86
N GLY A 12 4.33 -5.59 1.80
CA GLY A 12 3.10 -6.35 1.55
C GLY A 12 1.96 -5.45 1.05
N LEU A 13 0.88 -6.08 0.56
CA LEU A 13 -0.27 -5.35 0.08
C LEU A 13 -0.93 -4.55 1.21
N HIS A 14 -1.01 -3.24 1.03
CA HIS A 14 -1.64 -2.33 1.98
C HIS A 14 -2.25 -1.14 1.25
N ASN A 15 -3.11 -0.37 1.92
CA ASN A 15 -3.53 0.94 1.46
C ASN A 15 -3.06 2.02 2.43
N ASP A 16 -2.95 3.26 1.95
CA ASP A 16 -2.69 4.44 2.78
C ASP A 16 -3.89 5.39 2.68
N ASP A 17 -4.18 6.10 3.77
CA ASP A 17 -5.23 7.12 3.82
C ASP A 17 -4.77 8.51 3.33
N GLU A 18 -3.56 8.62 2.77
CA GLU A 18 -3.00 9.80 2.12
C GLU A 18 -2.71 9.56 0.63
N ASN A 19 -2.56 10.63 -0.16
CA ASN A 19 -2.05 10.49 -1.52
C ASN A 19 -0.53 10.36 -1.50
N ASN A 20 0.03 9.57 -2.40
CA ASN A 20 1.47 9.32 -2.43
C ASN A 20 2.03 9.43 -3.86
N VAL A 21 3.17 10.10 -4.01
CA VAL A 21 4.00 10.01 -5.22
C VAL A 21 5.31 9.34 -4.84
N SER A 22 5.58 8.17 -5.42
CA SER A 22 6.86 7.49 -5.27
C SER A 22 7.73 7.69 -6.51
N VAL A 23 8.96 8.14 -6.32
CA VAL A 23 9.96 8.34 -7.38
C VAL A 23 11.13 7.41 -7.13
N GLN A 24 11.47 6.61 -8.14
CA GLN A 24 12.54 5.64 -8.08
C GLN A 24 13.88 6.32 -8.41
N LEU A 25 14.87 6.18 -7.53
CA LEU A 25 16.18 6.84 -7.69
C LEU A 25 17.28 5.86 -8.10
N LEU A 26 17.29 4.65 -7.56
CA LEU A 26 18.29 3.61 -7.86
C LEU A 26 17.65 2.22 -7.87
N GLY A 27 18.12 1.31 -8.73
CA GLY A 27 17.55 -0.02 -8.89
C GLY A 27 16.09 0.01 -9.36
N ARG A 28 15.45 -1.16 -9.45
CA ARG A 28 14.05 -1.27 -9.90
C ARG A 28 13.12 -1.79 -8.81
N LYS A 29 11.87 -1.31 -8.85
CA LYS A 29 10.77 -1.79 -8.00
C LYS A 29 9.56 -2.16 -8.86
N ARG A 30 8.95 -3.30 -8.58
CA ARG A 30 7.66 -3.73 -9.12
C ARG A 30 6.57 -3.26 -8.17
N PHE A 31 5.59 -2.55 -8.70
CA PHE A 31 4.36 -2.15 -8.03
C PHE A 31 3.20 -2.96 -8.60
N LEU A 32 2.38 -3.51 -7.71
CA LEU A 32 1.01 -3.93 -8.03
C LEU A 32 0.07 -2.95 -7.34
N LEU A 33 -0.90 -2.43 -8.08
CA LEU A 33 -1.90 -1.47 -7.63
C LEU A 33 -3.28 -2.08 -7.82
N PHE A 34 -4.18 -1.94 -6.85
CA PHE A 34 -5.56 -2.39 -6.97
C PHE A 34 -6.49 -1.24 -6.61
N HIS A 35 -7.62 -1.18 -7.31
CA HIS A 35 -8.61 -0.12 -7.11
C HIS A 35 -9.22 -0.24 -5.70
N PRO A 36 -9.61 0.86 -5.03
CA PRO A 36 -10.28 0.80 -3.74
C PRO A 36 -11.52 -0.12 -3.72
N ASP A 37 -12.21 -0.25 -4.86
CA ASP A 37 -13.39 -1.14 -5.00
C ASP A 37 -13.04 -2.64 -4.93
N ASP A 38 -11.78 -3.02 -5.14
CA ASP A 38 -11.31 -4.40 -4.94
C ASP A 38 -11.24 -4.78 -3.46
N ARG A 39 -11.51 -3.86 -2.52
CA ARG A 39 -11.51 -4.11 -1.07
C ARG A 39 -12.31 -5.37 -0.69
N ALA A 40 -13.45 -5.64 -1.34
CA ALA A 40 -14.27 -6.82 -1.04
C ALA A 40 -13.58 -8.15 -1.36
N HIS A 41 -12.50 -8.11 -2.14
CA HIS A 41 -11.69 -9.26 -2.56
C HIS A 41 -10.31 -9.27 -1.86
N ILE A 42 -9.99 -8.26 -1.06
CA ILE A 42 -8.73 -8.10 -0.33
C ILE A 42 -8.95 -8.49 1.13
N TYR A 43 -8.12 -9.41 1.63
CA TYR A 43 -8.23 -9.96 2.97
C TYR A 43 -7.50 -9.07 3.96
N VAL A 44 -8.20 -8.06 4.46
CA VAL A 44 -7.64 -7.07 5.40
C VAL A 44 -7.25 -7.73 6.72
N ASN A 45 -6.02 -7.50 7.16
CA ASN A 45 -5.48 -7.97 8.42
C ASN A 45 -6.19 -7.27 9.60
N GLY A 46 -6.46 -7.99 10.68
CA GLY A 46 -7.10 -7.43 11.88
C GLY A 46 -6.19 -6.56 12.76
N LYS A 47 -4.90 -6.45 12.44
CA LYS A 47 -3.94 -5.62 13.18
C LYS A 47 -4.22 -4.15 12.89
N TYR A 48 -4.45 -3.41 13.97
CA TYR A 48 -4.55 -1.94 13.90
C TYR A 48 -3.20 -1.33 13.54
N ASP A 49 -3.18 -0.52 12.48
CA ASP A 49 -2.03 0.27 12.06
C ASP A 49 -2.52 1.69 11.67
N PRO A 50 -2.15 2.75 12.40
CA PRO A 50 -2.71 4.07 12.18
C PRO A 50 -2.45 4.61 10.76
N GLY A 51 -3.53 4.81 10.00
CA GLY A 51 -3.49 5.39 8.65
C GLY A 51 -3.18 4.40 7.54
N THR A 52 -3.06 3.11 7.85
CA THR A 52 -2.85 2.06 6.85
C THR A 52 -3.65 0.81 7.17
N GLU A 53 -4.12 0.12 6.13
CA GLU A 53 -4.71 -1.21 6.27
C GLU A 53 -3.85 -2.22 5.51
N CYS A 54 -3.36 -3.25 6.20
CA CYS A 54 -2.59 -4.32 5.59
C CYS A 54 -3.50 -5.46 5.11
N CYS A 55 -3.03 -6.25 4.14
CA CYS A 55 -3.66 -7.49 3.68
C CYS A 55 -2.81 -8.70 4.09
N ASP A 56 -3.46 -9.81 4.43
CA ASP A 56 -2.79 -11.08 4.80
C ASP A 56 -2.25 -11.86 3.58
N VAL A 57 -2.74 -11.56 2.38
CA VAL A 57 -2.34 -12.25 1.15
C VAL A 57 -0.93 -11.84 0.72
N GLN A 58 -0.07 -12.84 0.50
CA GLN A 58 1.22 -12.66 -0.17
C GLN A 58 1.01 -12.58 -1.68
N CYS A 59 1.02 -11.37 -2.27
CA CYS A 59 0.66 -11.16 -3.68
C CYS A 59 1.53 -11.92 -4.70
N ASP A 60 2.79 -12.20 -4.39
CA ASP A 60 3.68 -12.90 -5.32
C ASP A 60 3.39 -14.42 -5.37
N GLU A 61 2.83 -14.97 -4.28
CA GLU A 61 2.48 -16.39 -4.14
C GLU A 61 1.19 -16.53 -3.30
N PRO A 62 0.02 -16.15 -3.86
CA PRO A 62 -1.22 -16.10 -3.10
C PRO A 62 -1.76 -17.50 -2.78
N ASP A 63 -2.02 -17.78 -1.51
CA ASP A 63 -2.77 -18.97 -1.10
C ASP A 63 -4.27 -18.78 -1.38
N LEU A 64 -4.71 -19.22 -2.57
CA LEU A 64 -6.10 -19.13 -3.00
C LEU A 64 -7.02 -20.15 -2.32
N ALA A 65 -6.49 -21.15 -1.60
CA ALA A 65 -7.31 -22.05 -0.81
C ALA A 65 -7.79 -21.33 0.48
N ALA A 66 -6.89 -20.59 1.12
CA ALA A 66 -7.22 -19.73 2.25
C ALA A 66 -7.91 -18.42 1.83
N HIS A 67 -7.58 -17.88 0.66
CA HIS A 67 -8.03 -16.56 0.19
C HIS A 67 -8.71 -16.60 -1.20
N PRO A 68 -9.78 -17.40 -1.39
CA PRO A 68 -10.35 -17.67 -2.71
C PRO A 68 -10.91 -16.43 -3.42
N ALA A 69 -11.37 -15.41 -2.69
CA ALA A 69 -11.92 -14.19 -3.29
C ALA A 69 -10.85 -13.33 -3.97
N PHE A 70 -9.57 -13.50 -3.60
CA PHE A 70 -8.46 -12.66 -4.08
C PHE A 70 -8.26 -12.75 -5.60
N VAL A 71 -8.63 -13.87 -6.22
CA VAL A 71 -8.61 -14.05 -7.68
C VAL A 71 -9.47 -13.02 -8.44
N LYS A 72 -10.43 -12.38 -7.76
CA LYS A 72 -11.29 -11.35 -8.34
C LYS A 72 -10.70 -9.95 -8.28
N ALA A 73 -9.65 -9.72 -7.48
CA ALA A 73 -8.95 -8.44 -7.43
C ALA A 73 -8.11 -8.26 -8.70
N THR A 74 -8.21 -7.08 -9.34
CA THR A 74 -7.54 -6.85 -10.63
C THR A 74 -6.31 -5.97 -10.45
N PRO A 75 -5.08 -6.50 -10.59
CA PRO A 75 -3.87 -5.70 -10.43
C PRO A 75 -3.57 -4.86 -11.68
N TYR A 76 -3.20 -3.61 -11.44
CA TYR A 76 -2.41 -2.79 -12.35
C TYR A 76 -0.94 -2.94 -11.99
N GLU A 77 -0.12 -3.39 -12.93
CA GLU A 77 1.30 -3.65 -12.69
C GLU A 77 2.20 -2.63 -13.39
N ALA A 78 3.22 -2.16 -12.66
CA ALA A 78 4.28 -1.32 -13.21
C ALA A 78 5.64 -1.70 -12.62
N VAL A 79 6.70 -1.62 -13.43
CA VAL A 79 8.08 -1.69 -12.96
C VAL A 79 8.71 -0.32 -13.11
N LEU A 80 9.08 0.30 -11.99
CA LEU A 80 9.75 1.60 -11.98
C LEU A 80 11.26 1.41 -12.10
N ASN A 81 11.85 2.10 -13.07
CA ASN A 81 13.28 2.27 -13.26
C ASN A 81 13.75 3.59 -12.63
N PRO A 82 15.06 3.78 -12.42
CA PRO A 82 15.58 5.07 -11.98
C PRO A 82 15.09 6.23 -12.87
N GLY A 83 14.46 7.22 -12.25
CA GLY A 83 13.84 8.37 -12.92
C GLY A 83 12.32 8.25 -13.09
N ASP A 84 11.75 7.05 -13.00
CA ASP A 84 10.30 6.84 -13.08
C ASP A 84 9.60 7.27 -11.78
N GLY A 85 8.36 7.72 -11.92
CA GLY A 85 7.48 8.04 -10.81
C GLY A 85 6.13 7.37 -10.95
N VAL A 86 5.52 7.00 -9.82
CA VAL A 86 4.14 6.51 -9.74
C VAL A 86 3.35 7.37 -8.78
N TYR A 87 2.15 7.76 -9.20
CA TYR A 87 1.16 8.36 -8.33
C TYR A 87 0.23 7.27 -7.82
N ILE A 88 0.08 7.19 -6.51
CA ILE A 88 -0.76 6.26 -5.78
C ILE A 88 -1.84 7.11 -5.09
N PRO A 89 -3.06 7.14 -5.64
CA PRO A 89 -4.13 7.89 -5.02
C PRO A 89 -4.51 7.30 -3.68
N ARG A 90 -5.04 8.13 -2.79
CA ARG A 90 -5.55 7.71 -1.48
C ARG A 90 -6.47 6.48 -1.59
N GLY A 91 -6.29 5.52 -0.68
CA GLY A 91 -7.09 4.31 -0.57
C GLY A 91 -6.79 3.23 -1.62
N TRP A 92 -5.88 3.48 -2.56
CA TRP A 92 -5.41 2.45 -3.48
C TRP A 92 -4.54 1.45 -2.76
N TRP A 93 -4.86 0.18 -2.96
CA TRP A 93 -4.05 -0.90 -2.44
C TRP A 93 -2.81 -1.07 -3.29
N HIS A 94 -1.67 -1.25 -2.65
CA HIS A 94 -0.42 -1.41 -3.35
C HIS A 94 0.53 -2.38 -2.66
N HIS A 95 1.21 -3.18 -3.48
CA HIS A 95 2.26 -4.13 -3.09
C HIS A 95 3.54 -3.77 -3.84
N VAL A 96 4.67 -3.76 -3.14
CA VAL A 96 5.94 -3.28 -3.70
C VAL A 96 7.02 -4.33 -3.48
N ARG A 97 7.67 -4.75 -4.57
CA ARG A 97 8.82 -5.66 -4.52
C ARG A 97 10.05 -5.02 -5.15
N SER A 98 11.15 -5.02 -4.42
CA SER A 98 12.46 -4.59 -4.94
C SER A 98 13.05 -5.67 -5.83
N LEU A 99 13.23 -5.38 -7.12
CA LEU A 99 13.82 -6.32 -8.08
C LEU A 99 15.35 -6.32 -8.01
N ASP A 100 15.92 -5.19 -7.57
CA ASP A 100 17.34 -4.97 -7.32
C ASP A 100 17.55 -4.35 -5.93
N ALA A 101 18.80 -4.17 -5.50
CA ALA A 101 19.09 -3.22 -4.42
C ALA A 101 18.65 -1.82 -4.88
N SER A 102 17.78 -1.16 -4.12
CA SER A 102 16.99 -0.04 -4.62
C SER A 102 16.83 1.10 -3.62
N LEU A 103 16.68 2.30 -4.16
CA LEU A 103 16.39 3.53 -3.42
C LEU A 103 15.22 4.25 -4.10
N SER A 104 14.21 4.63 -3.33
CA SER A 104 13.12 5.51 -3.79
C SER A 104 12.79 6.56 -2.75
N VAL A 105 12.11 7.62 -3.18
CA VAL A 105 11.56 8.64 -2.28
C VAL A 105 10.06 8.73 -2.49
N ASN A 106 9.33 8.88 -1.39
CA ASN A 106 7.89 9.05 -1.40
C ASN A 106 7.54 10.43 -0.87
N TYR A 107 6.56 11.06 -1.50
CA TYR A 107 5.93 12.29 -1.06
C TYR A 107 4.47 12.01 -0.75
N PHE A 108 4.13 12.04 0.54
CA PHE A 108 2.77 11.91 1.03
C PHE A 108 2.13 13.28 1.14
N ALA A 109 0.91 13.42 0.62
CA ALA A 109 0.19 14.67 0.56
C ALA A 109 -1.30 14.47 0.84
N SER A 110 -1.86 15.40 1.60
CA SER A 110 -3.27 15.47 1.94
C SER A 110 -3.72 16.92 1.83
N THR A 111 -4.93 17.12 1.31
CA THR A 111 -5.59 18.43 1.35
C THR A 111 -6.00 18.78 2.78
N PRO A 112 -6.23 20.06 3.11
CA PRO A 112 -6.68 20.44 4.46
C PRO A 112 -7.96 19.72 4.91
N LEU A 113 -8.90 19.48 3.99
CA LEU A 113 -10.14 18.75 4.28
C LEU A 113 -9.86 17.28 4.59
N GLU A 114 -8.95 16.65 3.85
CA GLU A 114 -8.54 15.26 4.12
C GLU A 114 -7.84 15.16 5.47
N VAL A 115 -6.95 16.09 5.81
CA VAL A 115 -6.29 16.11 7.13
C VAL A 115 -7.32 16.15 8.26
N VAL A 116 -8.34 16.99 8.16
CA VAL A 116 -9.41 17.06 9.18
C VAL A 116 -10.22 15.76 9.21
N ARG A 117 -10.68 15.28 8.05
CA ARG A 117 -11.53 14.08 7.96
C ARG A 117 -10.80 12.84 8.47
N GLU A 118 -9.60 12.58 7.98
CA GLU A 118 -8.79 11.43 8.38
C GLU A 118 -8.29 11.56 9.81
N GLY A 119 -7.98 12.78 10.28
CA GLY A 119 -7.63 13.02 11.68
C GLY A 119 -8.75 12.63 12.63
N LEU A 120 -10.00 13.00 12.33
CA LEU A 120 -11.18 12.59 13.11
C LEU A 120 -11.40 11.07 13.04
N TRP A 121 -11.24 10.48 11.86
CA TRP A 121 -11.40 9.04 11.67
C TRP A 121 -10.34 8.23 12.43
N ARG A 122 -9.06 8.60 12.33
CA ARG A 122 -7.95 8.00 13.07
C ARG A 122 -8.17 8.12 14.58
N LEU A 123 -8.67 9.27 15.07
CA LEU A 123 -9.02 9.43 16.48
C LEU A 123 -10.13 8.46 16.90
N ALA A 124 -11.18 8.33 16.10
CA ALA A 124 -12.27 7.39 16.37
C ALA A 124 -11.78 5.94 16.42
N LEU A 125 -11.00 5.50 15.42
CA LEU A 125 -10.42 4.16 15.40
C LEU A 125 -9.47 3.91 16.58
N TRP A 126 -8.64 4.90 16.93
CA TRP A 126 -7.77 4.81 18.09
C TRP A 126 -8.56 4.65 19.39
N VAL A 127 -9.65 5.41 19.59
CA VAL A 127 -10.52 5.24 20.77
C VAL A 127 -11.09 3.81 20.79
N LEU A 128 -11.66 3.34 19.67
CA LEU A 128 -12.25 2.00 19.56
C LEU A 128 -11.22 0.89 19.87
N HIS A 129 -9.98 1.04 19.42
CA HIS A 129 -8.92 0.08 19.68
C HIS A 129 -8.50 0.03 21.17
N ASN A 130 -8.60 1.14 21.91
CA ASN A 130 -8.16 1.22 23.32
C ASN A 130 -9.28 0.93 24.34
N VAL A 131 -10.54 0.83 23.89
CA VAL A 131 -11.70 0.56 24.77
C VAL A 131 -12.25 -0.86 24.64
N GLY A 132 -11.71 -1.67 23.72
CA GLY A 132 -11.98 -3.11 23.58
C GLY A 132 -10.78 -3.95 23.97
#